data_AF-A0A2M7CB52-F1
#
_entry.id   AF-A0A2M7CB52-F1
#
_cell.length_a   1.000
_cell.length_b   1.000
_cell.length_c   1.000
_cell.angle_alpha   90.00
_cell.angle_beta   90.00
_cell.angle_gamma   90.00
#
_symmetry.space_group_name_H-M   'P 1'
#
loop_
_entity.id
_entity.type
_entity.pdbx_description
1 polymer ?
#
loop_
_entity_poly.entity_id
_entity_poly.type
_entity_poly.pdbx_seq_one_letter_code
_entity_poly.pdbx_strand_id
1 'polypeptide(L)'
;MEPIYQKIFEKAKPFLHTRKNLIHTRIALRYALKLLKFEKGDEEVAIPAIILHDVGWNVIPEHLHLTAFGPNPSNPKLARVHELEGAKIAKGILEKLHYPPEKTDEISRIVQGHDTR
;
A
#
# COMPACT_ATOMS: atom_id res chain seq x y z
N MET A 1 -10.78 14.65 -4.27
CA MET A 1 -10.57 13.27 -3.79
C MET A 1 -11.76 12.95 -2.91
N GLU A 2 -12.45 11.84 -3.15
CA GLU A 2 -13.63 11.46 -2.37
C GLU A 2 -13.33 11.40 -0.86
N PRO A 3 -14.30 11.73 0.02
CA PRO A 3 -14.09 11.72 1.46
C PRO A 3 -13.60 10.37 2.02
N ILE A 4 -13.97 9.26 1.37
CA ILE A 4 -13.55 7.93 1.80
C ILE A 4 -12.04 7.70 1.61
N TYR A 5 -11.45 8.16 0.49
CA TYR A 5 -10.01 8.00 0.24
C TYR A 5 -9.17 8.83 1.21
N GLN A 6 -9.68 10.01 1.60
CA GLN A 6 -9.04 10.80 2.65
C GLN A 6 -9.06 10.05 3.99
N LYS A 7 -10.18 9.44 4.37
CA LYS A 7 -10.26 8.61 5.60
C LYS A 7 -9.30 7.42 5.56
N ILE A 8 -9.19 6.73 4.41
CA ILE A 8 -8.22 5.64 4.22
C ILE A 8 -6.79 6.15 4.42
N PHE A 9 -6.45 7.27 3.78
CA PHE A 9 -5.12 7.90 3.93
C PHE A 9 -4.82 8.29 5.39
N GLU A 10 -5.77 8.91 6.10
CA GLU A 10 -5.60 9.25 7.52
C GLU A 10 -5.39 8.01 8.39
N LYS A 11 -6.07 6.89 8.10
CA LYS A 11 -5.86 5.61 8.82
C LYS A 11 -4.53 4.94 8.44
N ALA A 12 -4.00 5.18 7.25
CA ALA A 12 -2.72 4.66 6.79
C ALA A 12 -1.52 5.42 7.38
N LYS A 13 -1.64 6.73 7.63
CA LYS A 13 -0.54 7.60 8.09
C LYS A 13 0.32 7.02 9.23
N PRO A 14 -0.23 6.43 10.30
CA PRO A 14 0.58 5.86 11.37
C PRO A 14 1.55 4.76 10.92
N PHE A 15 1.27 4.10 9.79
CA PHE A 15 2.07 3.00 9.23
C PHE A 15 3.08 3.47 8.15
N LEU A 16 3.09 4.76 7.81
CA LEU A 16 3.90 5.31 6.72
C LEU A 16 5.09 6.15 7.21
N HIS A 17 5.48 6.00 8.48
CA HIS A 17 6.52 6.82 9.12
C HIS A 17 7.95 6.35 8.81
N THR A 18 8.12 5.16 8.24
CA THR A 18 9.42 4.63 7.83
C THR A 18 9.66 4.86 6.34
N ARG A 19 10.93 4.78 5.89
CA ARG A 19 11.34 4.86 4.46
C ARG A 19 10.86 6.09 3.69
N LYS A 20 10.46 7.17 4.37
CA LYS A 20 9.77 8.31 3.74
C LYS A 20 8.48 7.88 3.01
N ASN A 21 7.84 6.80 3.46
CA ASN A 21 6.64 6.25 2.83
C ASN A 21 5.51 7.26 2.73
N LEU A 22 5.35 8.16 3.71
CA LEU A 22 4.32 9.20 3.63
C LEU A 22 4.44 10.08 2.36
N ILE A 23 5.65 10.54 2.02
CA ILE A 23 5.85 11.37 0.82
C ILE A 23 5.84 10.52 -0.45
N HIS A 24 6.40 9.31 -0.39
CA HIS A 24 6.36 8.35 -1.49
C HIS A 24 4.92 7.99 -1.88
N THR A 25 4.07 7.60 -0.93
CA THR A 25 2.63 7.31 -1.15
C THR A 25 1.91 8.51 -1.77
N ARG A 26 2.21 9.75 -1.34
CA ARG A 26 1.62 10.95 -1.95
C ARG A 26 2.05 11.14 -3.40
N ILE A 27 3.30 10.86 -3.73
CA ILE A 27 3.81 10.94 -5.10
C ILE A 27 3.19 9.83 -5.96
N ALA A 28 3.19 8.59 -5.46
CA ALA A 28 2.60 7.44 -6.13
C ALA A 28 1.11 7.64 -6.42
N LEU A 29 0.34 8.14 -5.44
CA LEU A 29 -1.07 8.48 -5.62
C LEU A 29 -1.29 9.53 -6.72
N ARG A 30 -0.42 10.54 -6.83
CA ARG A 30 -0.52 11.53 -7.91
C ARG A 30 -0.30 10.91 -9.30
N TYR A 31 0.57 9.91 -9.41
CA TYR A 31 0.74 9.18 -10.67
C TYR A 31 -0.44 8.27 -10.96
N ALA A 32 -0.94 7.52 -9.97
CA ALA A 32 -2.13 6.67 -10.12
C ALA A 32 -3.34 7.48 -10.59
N LEU A 33 -3.60 8.65 -9.98
CA LEU A 33 -4.68 9.55 -10.40
C LEU A 33 -4.50 10.13 -11.80
N LYS A 34 -3.27 10.22 -12.33
CA LYS A 34 -3.03 10.62 -13.72
C LYS A 34 -3.32 9.45 -14.66
N LEU A 35 -2.86 8.25 -14.32
CA LEU A 35 -3.07 7.04 -15.12
C LEU A 35 -4.56 6.70 -15.23
N LEU A 36 -5.33 6.80 -14.15
CA LEU A 36 -6.78 6.54 -14.14
C LEU A 36 -7.59 7.45 -15.08
N LYS A 37 -7.03 8.59 -15.52
CA LYS A 37 -7.69 9.43 -16.54
C LYS A 37 -7.65 8.84 -17.94
N PHE A 38 -6.68 7.98 -18.20
CA PHE A 38 -6.40 7.40 -19.52
C PHE A 38 -6.66 5.89 -19.55
N GLU A 39 -6.56 5.23 -18.39
CA GLU A 39 -6.78 3.81 -18.21
C GLU A 39 -8.17 3.49 -17.65
N LYS A 40 -8.72 2.33 -18.00
CA LYS A 40 -10.07 1.88 -17.56
C LYS A 40 -10.06 1.14 -16.22
N GLY A 41 -9.15 1.49 -15.31
CA GLY A 41 -9.04 0.84 -13.99
C GLY A 41 -10.19 1.25 -13.06
N ASP A 42 -10.58 0.36 -12.15
CA ASP A 42 -11.52 0.72 -11.08
C ASP A 42 -10.83 1.63 -10.05
N GLU A 43 -11.27 2.88 -9.97
CA GLU A 43 -10.74 3.87 -9.02
C GLU A 43 -10.94 3.44 -7.56
N GLU A 44 -12.03 2.73 -7.27
CA GLU A 44 -12.36 2.24 -5.93
C GLU A 44 -11.46 1.06 -5.51
N VAL A 45 -10.65 0.52 -6.43
CA VAL A 45 -9.60 -0.46 -6.12
C VAL A 45 -8.22 0.20 -6.18
N ALA A 46 -7.92 0.91 -7.27
CA ALA A 46 -6.60 1.46 -7.53
C ALA A 46 -6.18 2.54 -6.51
N ILE A 47 -7.09 3.43 -6.12
CA ILE A 47 -6.79 4.52 -5.19
C ILE A 47 -6.52 3.98 -3.77
N PRO A 48 -7.37 3.12 -3.17
CA PRO A 48 -7.04 2.51 -1.90
C PRO A 48 -5.78 1.65 -1.93
N ALA A 49 -5.58 0.86 -3.00
CA ALA A 49 -4.38 0.03 -3.14
C ALA A 49 -3.10 0.86 -3.12
N ILE A 50 -3.03 1.97 -3.87
CA ILE A 50 -1.82 2.80 -3.87
C ILE A 50 -1.62 3.56 -2.56
N ILE A 51 -2.69 3.92 -1.84
CA ILE A 51 -2.58 4.52 -0.50
C ILE A 51 -2.01 3.52 0.51
N LEU A 52 -2.37 2.24 0.37
CA LEU A 52 -2.09 1.21 1.36
C LEU A 52 -0.88 0.32 1.03
N HIS A 53 -0.34 0.35 -0.19
CA HIS A 53 0.69 -0.60 -0.64
C HIS A 53 1.87 -0.72 0.33
N ASP A 54 2.37 0.42 0.81
CA ASP A 54 3.61 0.48 1.58
C ASP A 54 3.45 0.44 3.11
N VAL A 55 2.23 0.26 3.64
CA VAL A 55 1.97 0.26 5.10
C VAL A 55 2.67 -0.90 5.84
N GLY A 56 3.00 -1.97 5.12
CA GLY A 56 3.67 -3.14 5.70
C GLY A 56 5.11 -2.87 6.15
N TRP A 57 5.80 -1.84 5.65
CA TRP A 57 7.19 -1.56 6.03
C TRP A 57 7.33 -1.21 7.52
N ASN A 58 6.23 -0.76 8.13
CA ASN A 58 6.11 -0.47 9.54
C ASN A 58 6.45 -1.65 10.47
N VAL A 59 6.28 -2.89 10.00
CA VAL A 59 6.51 -4.09 10.82
C VAL A 59 7.97 -4.59 10.75
N ILE A 60 8.75 -4.07 9.80
CA ILE A 60 10.14 -4.46 9.59
C ILE A 60 11.05 -3.45 10.28
N PRO A 61 12.06 -3.87 11.06
CA PRO A 61 13.05 -2.96 11.62
C PRO A 61 13.74 -2.11 10.54
N GLU A 62 13.83 -0.79 10.74
CA GLU A 62 14.32 0.16 9.72
C GLU A 62 15.72 -0.15 9.20
N HIS A 63 16.63 -0.60 10.08
CA HIS A 63 17.99 -0.97 9.70
C HIS A 63 18.07 -2.15 8.71
N LEU A 64 16.99 -2.93 8.57
CA LEU A 64 16.88 -4.02 7.61
C LEU A 64 16.25 -3.60 6.28
N HIS A 65 15.65 -2.42 6.17
CA HIS A 65 14.88 -2.05 4.98
C HIS A 65 15.72 -2.08 3.71
N LEU A 66 16.95 -1.54 3.74
CA LEU A 66 17.86 -1.52 2.59
C LEU A 66 18.36 -2.91 2.17
N THR A 67 18.21 -3.92 3.02
CA THR A 67 18.61 -5.31 2.70
C THR A 67 17.56 -6.04 1.87
N ALA A 68 16.35 -5.50 1.77
CA ALA A 68 15.18 -6.18 1.23
C ALA A 68 14.97 -5.99 -0.29
N PHE A 69 15.64 -5.01 -0.91
CA PHE A 69 15.41 -4.61 -2.31
C PHE A 69 16.71 -4.15 -2.99
N GLY A 70 16.66 -3.91 -4.31
CA GLY A 70 17.79 -3.51 -5.13
C GLY A 70 18.30 -4.65 -6.03
N PRO A 71 19.40 -4.44 -6.77
CA PRO A 71 19.88 -5.40 -7.77
C PRO A 71 20.37 -6.73 -7.16
N ASN A 72 20.85 -6.73 -5.90
CA ASN A 72 21.27 -7.92 -5.16
C ASN A 72 20.90 -7.77 -3.68
N PRO A 73 19.63 -7.98 -3.29
CA PRO A 73 19.20 -7.84 -1.91
C PRO A 73 19.79 -8.97 -1.05
N SER A 74 20.28 -8.65 0.15
CA SER A 74 20.78 -9.65 1.09
C SER A 74 19.68 -10.36 1.87
N ASN A 75 18.48 -9.77 1.97
CA ASN A 75 17.29 -10.34 2.60
C ASN A 75 16.03 -10.18 1.72
N PRO A 76 15.97 -10.76 0.51
CA PRO A 76 14.83 -10.59 -0.42
C PRO A 76 13.49 -11.04 0.18
N LYS A 77 13.51 -11.96 1.14
CA LYS A 77 12.31 -12.43 1.85
C LYS A 77 11.59 -11.30 2.60
N LEU A 78 12.29 -10.22 2.97
CA LEU A 78 11.68 -9.09 3.67
C LEU A 78 10.71 -8.30 2.79
N ALA A 79 10.91 -8.26 1.46
CA ALA A 79 9.91 -7.70 0.55
C ALA A 79 8.59 -8.49 0.64
N ARG A 80 8.68 -9.82 0.74
CA ARG A 80 7.51 -10.67 0.94
C ARG A 80 6.83 -10.46 2.30
N VAL A 81 7.61 -10.28 3.36
CA VAL A 81 7.07 -9.95 4.70
C VAL A 81 6.33 -8.62 4.66
N HIS A 82 6.93 -7.61 4.03
CA HIS A 82 6.33 -6.30 3.81
C HIS A 82 4.95 -6.42 3.14
N GLU A 83 4.85 -7.11 2.02
CA GLU A 83 3.59 -7.29 1.29
C GLU A 83 2.52 -8.04 2.11
N LEU A 84 2.90 -9.12 2.79
CA LEU A 84 1.98 -9.95 3.58
C LEU A 84 1.40 -9.18 4.77
N GLU A 85 2.24 -8.48 5.51
CA GLU A 85 1.79 -7.66 6.64
C GLU A 85 1.06 -6.41 6.15
N GLY A 86 1.49 -5.82 5.03
CA GLY A 86 0.81 -4.73 4.36
C GLY A 86 -0.63 -5.09 4.00
N ALA A 87 -0.85 -6.28 3.42
CA ALA A 87 -2.19 -6.76 3.07
C ALA A 87 -3.09 -6.95 4.31
N LYS A 88 -2.55 -7.47 5.42
CA LYS A 88 -3.29 -7.60 6.69
C LYS A 88 -3.71 -6.23 7.25
N ILE A 89 -2.79 -5.27 7.25
CA ILE A 89 -3.05 -3.90 7.73
C ILE A 89 -4.08 -3.22 6.82
N ALA A 90 -3.91 -3.32 5.49
CA ALA A 90 -4.83 -2.77 4.50
C ALA A 90 -6.25 -3.30 4.69
N LYS A 91 -6.41 -4.63 4.79
CA LYS A 91 -7.70 -5.28 5.08
C LYS A 91 -8.34 -4.74 6.35
N GLY A 92 -7.59 -4.71 7.45
CA GLY A 92 -8.09 -4.22 8.74
C GLY A 92 -8.48 -2.73 8.73
N ILE A 93 -7.82 -1.89 7.92
CA ILE A 93 -8.21 -0.48 7.74
C ILE A 93 -9.54 -0.39 6.96
N LEU A 94 -9.64 -1.12 5.85
CA LEU A 94 -10.80 -1.07 4.95
C LEU A 94 -12.06 -1.63 5.62
N GLU A 95 -11.95 -2.74 6.35
CA GLU A 95 -13.05 -3.33 7.12
C GLU A 95 -13.59 -2.36 8.19
N LYS A 96 -12.70 -1.67 8.93
CA LYS A 96 -13.10 -0.66 9.93
C LYS A 96 -13.81 0.54 9.32
N LEU A 97 -13.56 0.81 8.04
CA LEU A 97 -14.23 1.87 7.28
C LEU A 97 -15.47 1.36 6.53
N HIS A 98 -15.85 0.08 6.72
CA HIS A 98 -16.95 -0.58 6.03
C HIS A 98 -16.83 -0.49 4.50
N TYR A 99 -15.61 -0.60 3.97
CA TYR A 99 -15.38 -0.63 2.54
C TYR A 99 -15.95 -1.92 1.93
N PRO A 100 -16.43 -1.93 0.67
CA PRO A 100 -17.04 -3.13 0.07
C PRO A 100 -16.14 -4.37 0.20
N PRO A 101 -16.65 -5.52 0.67
CA PRO A 101 -15.83 -6.71 0.93
C PRO A 101 -15.07 -7.21 -0.29
N GLU A 102 -15.73 -7.26 -1.46
CA GLU A 102 -15.14 -7.67 -2.73
C GLU A 102 -13.92 -6.81 -3.14
N LYS A 103 -14.06 -5.48 -3.01
CA LYS A 103 -12.97 -4.53 -3.27
C LYS A 103 -11.89 -4.65 -2.21
N THR A 104 -12.27 -4.86 -0.95
CA THR A 104 -11.32 -5.05 0.15
C THR A 104 -10.41 -6.25 -0.11
N ASP A 105 -10.97 -7.37 -0.55
CA ASP A 105 -10.20 -8.57 -0.89
C ASP A 105 -9.33 -8.37 -2.14
N GLU A 106 -9.82 -7.63 -3.15
CA GLU A 106 -9.01 -7.27 -4.31
C GLU A 106 -7.85 -6.34 -3.97
N ILE A 107 -8.10 -5.26 -3.24
CA ILE A 107 -7.07 -4.33 -2.75
C ILE A 107 -6.03 -5.07 -1.92
N SER A 108 -6.47 -5.94 -1.01
CA SER A 108 -5.57 -6.73 -0.16
C SER A 108 -4.69 -7.65 -1.00
N ARG A 109 -5.23 -8.28 -2.05
CA ARG A 109 -4.45 -9.11 -3.00
C ARG A 109 -3.44 -8.29 -3.80
N ILE A 110 -3.77 -7.05 -4.20
CA ILE A 110 -2.83 -6.14 -4.87
C ILE A 110 -1.69 -5.79 -3.93
N VAL A 111 -1.99 -5.33 -2.71
CA VAL A 111 -0.98 -5.00 -1.70
C VAL A 111 -0.09 -6.21 -1.39
N GLN A 112 -0.68 -7.40 -1.34
CA GLN A 112 0.02 -8.65 -1.09
C GLN A 112 1.03 -9.02 -2.18
N GLY A 113 1.11 -8.36 -3.33
CA GLY A 113 2.05 -8.77 -4.39
C GLY A 113 2.52 -7.64 -5.28
N HIS A 114 2.52 -6.40 -4.77
CA HIS A 114 2.78 -5.23 -5.61
C HIS A 114 4.26 -5.04 -5.97
N ASP A 115 5.17 -5.64 -5.19
CA ASP A 115 6.62 -5.55 -5.42
C ASP A 115 7.18 -6.82 -6.07
N THR A 116 6.54 -7.98 -5.83
CA THR A 116 7.10 -9.30 -6.19
C THR A 116 6.36 -10.06 -7.28
N ARG A 117 5.24 -9.55 -7.81
CA ARG A 117 4.41 -10.21 -8.85
C ARG A 117 4.62 -9.64 -10.24
#